data_AF-A0A9X7NZH8-F1
#
_entry.id   AF-A0A9X7NZH8-F1
#
_cell.length_a   1.000
_cell.length_b   1.000
_cell.length_c   1.000
_cell.angle_alpha   90.00
_cell.angle_beta   90.00
_cell.angle_gamma   90.00
#
_symmetry.space_group_name_H-M   'P 1'
#
loop_
_entity.id
_entity.type
_entity.pdbx_description
1 polymer ?
#
loop_
_entity_poly.entity_id
_entity_poly.type
_entity_poly.pdbx_seq_one_letter_code
_entity_poly.pdbx_strand_id
1 'polypeptide(L)'
;MLFALGHIQQRIAESETGSIKARWEFGQELVRQRLGKQLPHGLRSQIREAFGLESSEITRRMQLAEKFSSPEELKAVCERCGGSWRRIIREELTKAARLPDEIAWRDRMKWRLDKIKQEAADAGHQGELVELLESTLRTLRSESVEMAA
;
A
#
# COMPACT_ATOMS: atom_id res chain seq x y z
N MET A 1 -0.26 41.73 1.96
CA MET A 1 -1.46 40.91 2.27
C MET A 1 -1.29 39.42 1.94
N LEU A 2 -0.85 39.03 0.74
CA LEU A 2 -0.72 37.60 0.38
C LEU A 2 0.26 36.80 1.26
N PHE A 3 1.36 37.39 1.72
CA PHE A 3 2.33 36.72 2.61
C PHE A 3 1.73 36.27 3.96
N ALA A 4 0.78 37.01 4.53
CA ALA A 4 0.15 36.65 5.81
C ALA A 4 -0.78 35.42 5.67
N LEU A 5 -1.39 35.26 4.50
CA LEU A 5 -2.22 34.09 4.18
C LEU A 5 -1.38 32.86 3.82
N GLY A 6 -0.16 33.06 3.31
CA GLY A 6 0.75 31.99 2.91
C GLY A 6 1.06 30.99 4.04
N HIS A 7 1.42 31.49 5.23
CA HIS A 7 1.68 30.62 6.39
C HIS A 7 0.42 29.86 6.85
N ILE A 8 -0.76 30.49 6.77
CA ILE A 8 -2.03 29.84 7.14
C ILE A 8 -2.34 28.72 6.15
N GLN A 9 -2.20 28.99 4.84
CA GLN A 9 -2.40 28.00 3.80
C GLN A 9 -1.42 26.83 3.92
N GLN A 10 -0.16 27.11 4.24
CA GLN A 10 0.86 26.08 4.45
C GLN A 10 0.48 25.16 5.62
N ARG A 11 0.06 25.72 6.77
CA ARG A 11 -0.39 24.91 7.92
C ARG A 11 -1.62 24.07 7.61
N ILE A 12 -2.56 24.58 6.83
CA ILE A 12 -3.72 23.82 6.37
C ILE A 12 -3.25 22.63 5.52
N ALA A 13 -2.40 22.88 4.52
CA ALA A 13 -1.89 21.84 3.63
C ALA A 13 -1.05 20.77 4.37
N GLU A 14 -0.24 21.18 5.36
CA GLU A 14 0.53 20.28 6.21
C GLU A 14 -0.39 19.41 7.08
N SER A 15 -1.45 20.00 7.66
CA SER A 15 -2.47 19.27 8.42
C SER A 15 -3.21 18.25 7.55
N GLU A 16 -3.59 18.62 6.33
CA GLU A 16 -4.25 17.72 5.37
C GLU A 16 -3.32 16.56 4.98
N THR A 17 -2.06 16.86 4.67
CA THR A 17 -1.03 15.84 4.35
C THR A 17 -0.77 14.92 5.53
N GLY A 18 -0.66 15.46 6.75
CA GLY A 18 -0.52 14.67 7.98
C GLY A 18 -1.72 13.75 8.21
N SER A 19 -2.93 14.23 7.94
CA SER A 19 -4.15 13.42 8.01
C SER A 19 -4.14 12.27 7.00
N ILE A 20 -3.60 12.48 5.79
CA ILE A 20 -3.44 11.42 4.78
C ILE A 20 -2.37 10.41 5.22
N LYS A 21 -1.24 10.88 5.76
CA LYS A 21 -0.19 10.03 6.31
C LYS A 21 -0.72 9.09 7.40
N ALA A 22 -1.48 9.61 8.36
CA ALA A 22 -2.09 8.79 9.40
C ALA A 22 -3.05 7.73 8.83
N ARG A 23 -3.83 8.08 7.78
CA ARG A 23 -4.69 7.12 7.08
C ARG A 23 -3.89 6.00 6.40
N TRP A 24 -2.75 6.35 5.81
CA TRP A 24 -1.84 5.41 5.16
C TRP A 24 -1.18 4.46 6.16
N GLU A 25 -0.65 4.97 7.27
CA GLU A 25 -0.08 4.18 8.37
C GLU A 25 -1.11 3.22 8.97
N PHE A 26 -2.34 3.69 9.21
CA PHE A 26 -3.46 2.85 9.63
C PHE A 26 -3.72 1.73 8.62
N GLY A 27 -3.71 2.07 7.33
CA GLY A 27 -3.85 1.11 6.24
C GLY A 27 -2.74 0.04 6.24
N GLN A 28 -1.50 0.42 6.48
CA GLN A 28 -0.38 -0.53 6.56
C GLN A 28 -0.60 -1.53 7.68
N GLU A 29 -1.05 -1.07 8.84
CA GLU A 29 -1.29 -1.93 9.99
C GLU A 29 -2.40 -2.95 9.71
N LEU A 30 -3.48 -2.52 9.06
CA LEU A 30 -4.51 -3.43 8.57
C LEU A 30 -3.97 -4.43 7.53
N VAL A 31 -3.09 -4.01 6.63
CA VAL A 31 -2.49 -4.89 5.63
C VAL A 31 -1.57 -5.93 6.28
N ARG A 32 -0.84 -5.58 7.35
CA ARG A 32 -0.04 -6.53 8.15
C ARG A 32 -0.89 -7.59 8.82
N GLN A 33 -2.06 -7.21 9.34
CA GLN A 33 -2.96 -8.13 10.05
C GLN A 33 -3.78 -9.05 9.13
N ARG A 34 -3.65 -8.97 7.80
CA ARG A 34 -4.41 -9.84 6.89
C ARG A 34 -4.06 -11.32 7.05
N LEU A 35 -5.08 -12.15 6.95
CA LEU A 35 -4.95 -13.59 6.72
C LEU A 35 -5.32 -13.84 5.25
N GLY A 36 -4.29 -13.96 4.40
CA GLY A 36 -4.45 -14.04 2.96
C GLY A 36 -4.98 -12.73 2.36
N LYS A 37 -6.16 -12.76 1.72
CA LYS A 37 -6.77 -11.59 1.06
C LYS A 37 -7.69 -10.77 1.98
N GLN A 38 -8.00 -11.26 3.18
CA GLN A 38 -9.01 -10.68 4.06
C GLN A 38 -8.43 -10.32 5.43
N LEU A 39 -9.08 -9.39 6.10
CA LEU A 39 -8.84 -9.18 7.53
C LEU A 39 -9.44 -10.37 8.32
N PRO A 40 -8.88 -10.69 9.49
CA PRO A 40 -9.48 -11.64 10.42
C PRO A 40 -10.97 -11.39 10.61
N HIS A 41 -11.73 -12.47 10.74
CA HIS A 41 -13.17 -12.39 10.94
C HIS A 41 -13.48 -11.51 12.18
N GLY A 42 -14.47 -10.63 12.06
CA GLY A 42 -14.86 -9.71 13.13
C GLY A 42 -14.01 -8.45 13.28
N LEU A 43 -12.75 -8.42 12.82
CA LEU A 43 -11.87 -7.26 13.01
C LEU A 43 -12.42 -5.98 12.37
N ARG A 44 -13.05 -6.07 11.20
CA ARG A 44 -13.72 -4.93 10.56
C ARG A 44 -14.85 -4.35 11.41
N SER A 45 -15.65 -5.22 12.03
CA SER A 45 -16.74 -4.79 12.91
C SER A 45 -16.20 -4.11 14.17
N GLN A 46 -15.14 -4.68 14.76
CA GLN A 46 -14.46 -4.10 15.92
C GLN A 46 -13.89 -2.70 15.59
N ILE A 47 -13.25 -2.53 14.43
CA ILE A 47 -12.74 -1.22 13.99
C ILE A 47 -13.88 -0.22 13.80
N ARG A 48 -15.00 -0.65 13.20
CA ARG A 48 -16.18 0.21 13.01
C ARG A 48 -16.76 0.66 14.34
N GLU A 49 -16.87 -0.25 15.31
CA GLU A 49 -17.41 0.05 16.64
C GLU A 49 -16.47 0.93 17.46
N ALA A 50 -15.17 0.63 17.46
CA ALA A 50 -14.17 1.35 18.24
C ALA A 50 -13.88 2.76 17.70
N PHE A 51 -13.86 2.93 16.37
CA PHE A 51 -13.42 4.17 15.73
C PHE A 51 -14.49 4.86 14.88
N GLY A 52 -15.72 4.33 14.83
CA GLY A 52 -16.81 4.90 14.02
C GLY A 52 -16.54 4.86 12.51
N LEU A 53 -15.67 3.97 12.04
CA LEU A 53 -15.25 3.95 10.64
C LEU A 53 -16.14 3.06 9.77
N GLU A 54 -16.63 3.64 8.68
CA GLU A 54 -17.33 2.89 7.65
C GLU A 54 -16.43 1.85 6.97
N SER A 55 -17.01 0.72 6.58
CA SER A 55 -16.28 -0.37 5.90
C SER A 55 -15.59 0.09 4.61
N SER A 56 -16.17 1.09 3.94
CA SER A 56 -15.59 1.68 2.73
C SER A 56 -14.33 2.50 3.03
N GLU A 57 -14.28 3.21 4.15
CA GLU A 57 -13.10 3.97 4.59
C GLU A 57 -11.97 3.02 5.01
N ILE A 58 -12.28 1.96 5.76
CA ILE A 58 -11.33 0.89 6.10
C ILE A 58 -10.69 0.33 4.83
N THR A 59 -11.52 0.01 3.83
CA THR A 59 -11.05 -0.52 2.53
C THR A 59 -10.15 0.48 1.81
N ARG A 60 -10.51 1.76 1.75
CA ARG A 60 -9.70 2.80 1.08
C ARG A 60 -8.35 3.02 1.75
N ARG A 61 -8.28 2.96 3.08
CA ARG A 61 -7.00 3.07 3.81
C ARG A 61 -6.07 1.91 3.49
N MET A 62 -6.60 0.68 3.45
CA MET A 62 -5.84 -0.48 3.00
C MET A 62 -5.36 -0.31 1.56
N GLN A 63 -6.24 0.11 0.65
CA GLN A 63 -5.88 0.36 -0.75
C GLN A 63 -4.79 1.43 -0.90
N LEU A 64 -4.84 2.48 -0.09
CA LEU A 64 -3.81 3.53 -0.06
C LEU A 64 -2.44 2.94 0.36
N ALA A 65 -2.43 2.12 1.41
CA ALA A 65 -1.22 1.44 1.89
C ALA A 65 -0.68 0.39 0.91
N GLU A 66 -1.55 -0.29 0.18
CA GLU A 66 -1.15 -1.26 -0.85
C GLU A 66 -0.64 -0.58 -2.13
N LYS A 67 -1.12 0.64 -2.43
CA LYS A 67 -0.74 1.36 -3.65
C LYS A 67 0.59 2.11 -3.47
N PHE A 68 0.84 2.68 -2.30
CA PHE A 68 2.03 3.48 -2.03
C PHE A 68 2.84 2.84 -0.92
N SER A 69 4.05 2.40 -1.24
CA SER A 69 4.89 1.59 -0.35
C SER A 69 5.79 2.43 0.54
N SER A 70 6.03 3.69 0.17
CA SER A 70 6.94 4.59 0.88
C SER A 70 6.30 5.92 1.26
N PRO A 71 6.81 6.59 2.31
CA PRO A 71 6.40 7.95 2.66
C PRO A 71 6.61 8.95 1.51
N GLU A 72 7.65 8.76 0.69
CA GLU A 72 8.00 9.61 -0.43
C GLU A 72 6.96 9.52 -1.56
N GLU A 73 6.51 8.31 -1.89
CA GLU A 73 5.42 8.08 -2.85
C GLU A 73 4.12 8.72 -2.36
N LEU A 74 3.81 8.56 -1.06
CA LEU A 74 2.64 9.17 -0.46
C LEU A 74 2.70 10.70 -0.52
N LYS A 75 3.87 11.29 -0.22
CA LYS A 75 4.08 12.73 -0.31
C LYS A 75 3.84 13.23 -1.74
N ALA A 76 4.42 12.56 -2.74
CA ALA A 76 4.23 12.92 -4.15
C ALA A 76 2.75 12.86 -4.56
N VAL A 77 1.99 11.89 -4.06
CA VAL A 77 0.54 11.81 -4.29
C VAL A 77 -0.21 12.94 -3.60
N CYS A 78 0.14 13.26 -2.35
CA CYS A 78 -0.46 14.39 -1.63
C CYS A 78 -0.24 15.70 -2.38
N GLU A 79 0.96 15.93 -2.91
CA GLU A 79 1.28 17.11 -3.72
C GLU A 79 0.44 17.17 -5.01
N ARG A 80 0.36 16.06 -5.77
CA ARG A 80 -0.48 15.99 -6.99
C ARG A 80 -1.97 16.20 -6.72
N CYS A 81 -2.47 15.67 -5.62
CA CYS A 81 -3.86 15.78 -5.22
C CYS A 81 -4.16 17.02 -4.37
N GLY A 82 -3.18 17.87 -4.10
CA GLY A 82 -3.31 19.07 -3.27
C GLY A 82 -3.82 18.78 -1.86
N GLY A 83 -3.32 17.74 -1.20
CA GLY A 83 -3.72 17.35 0.17
C GLY A 83 -5.14 16.78 0.29
N SER A 84 -5.88 16.61 -0.81
CA SER A 84 -7.29 16.24 -0.75
C SER A 84 -7.51 14.73 -0.71
N TRP A 85 -7.99 14.21 0.42
CA TRP A 85 -8.37 12.80 0.56
C TRP A 85 -9.42 12.36 -0.47
N ARG A 86 -10.45 13.19 -0.69
CA ARG A 86 -11.50 12.91 -1.68
C ARG A 86 -10.93 12.78 -3.09
N ARG A 87 -9.95 13.63 -3.42
CA ARG A 87 -9.28 13.61 -4.72
C ARG A 87 -8.43 12.36 -4.89
N ILE A 88 -7.67 11.97 -3.87
CA ILE A 88 -6.91 10.70 -3.84
C ILE A 88 -7.84 9.50 -4.07
N ILE A 89 -8.99 9.44 -3.38
CA ILE A 89 -9.95 8.34 -3.58
C ILE A 89 -10.37 8.25 -5.05
N ARG A 90 -10.71 9.39 -5.67
CA ARG A 90 -11.23 9.45 -7.04
C ARG A 90 -10.15 9.17 -8.09
N GLU A 91 -8.98 9.77 -7.92
CA GLU A 91 -7.93 9.82 -8.95
C GLU A 91 -6.88 8.73 -8.79
N GLU A 92 -6.73 8.15 -7.59
CA GLU A 92 -5.69 7.17 -7.30
C GLU A 92 -6.25 5.81 -6.88
N LEU A 93 -7.39 5.76 -6.19
CA LEU A 93 -7.93 4.51 -5.64
C LEU A 93 -9.10 3.91 -6.43
N THR A 94 -9.49 4.53 -7.55
CA THR A 94 -10.50 3.96 -8.46
C THR A 94 -9.91 2.87 -9.35
N LYS A 95 -10.75 1.96 -9.85
CA LYS A 95 -10.32 0.89 -10.78
C LYS A 95 -9.65 1.44 -12.05
N ALA A 96 -10.06 2.62 -12.52
CA ALA A 96 -9.51 3.28 -13.69
C ALA A 96 -8.12 3.90 -13.47
N ALA A 97 -7.74 4.17 -12.21
CA ALA A 97 -6.46 4.75 -11.82
C ALA A 97 -5.33 3.72 -11.64
N ARG A 98 -5.56 2.47 -12.05
CA ARG A 98 -4.52 1.45 -12.10
C ARG A 98 -3.63 1.76 -13.30
N LEU A 99 -2.34 2.02 -13.04
CA LEU A 99 -1.29 2.08 -14.06
C LEU A 99 -1.36 0.85 -14.99
N PRO A 100 -0.81 0.93 -16.22
CA PRO A 100 -0.70 -0.22 -17.12
C PRO A 100 -0.23 -1.45 -16.34
N ASP A 101 -0.94 -2.56 -16.53
CA ASP A 101 -0.97 -3.68 -15.58
C ASP A 101 0.43 -4.22 -15.24
N GLU A 102 1.40 -4.12 -16.17
CA GLU A 102 2.79 -4.56 -15.98
C GLU A 102 3.60 -3.73 -14.98
N ILE A 103 3.60 -2.39 -15.07
CA ILE A 103 4.42 -1.54 -14.18
C ILE A 103 3.86 -1.66 -12.76
N ALA A 104 2.53 -1.59 -12.63
CA ALA A 104 1.85 -1.78 -11.37
C ALA A 104 2.06 -3.18 -10.78
N TRP A 105 2.18 -4.20 -11.63
CA TRP A 105 2.48 -5.56 -11.19
C TRP A 105 3.91 -5.68 -10.66
N ARG A 106 4.91 -5.10 -11.35
CA ARG A 106 6.31 -5.13 -10.92
C ARG A 106 6.50 -4.47 -9.55
N ASP A 107 5.94 -3.28 -9.35
CA ASP A 107 6.09 -2.54 -8.09
C ASP A 107 5.40 -3.26 -6.93
N ARG A 108 4.19 -3.80 -7.15
CA ARG A 108 3.49 -4.63 -6.15
C ARG A 108 4.26 -5.89 -5.81
N MET A 109 4.88 -6.53 -6.81
CA MET A 109 5.62 -7.77 -6.59
C MET A 109 6.94 -7.49 -5.88
N LYS A 110 7.61 -6.39 -6.21
CA LYS A 110 8.79 -5.91 -5.49
C LYS A 110 8.48 -5.69 -4.01
N TRP A 111 7.43 -4.92 -3.70
CA TRP A 111 7.03 -4.71 -2.31
C TRP A 111 6.72 -6.02 -1.57
N ARG A 112 6.04 -6.96 -2.23
CA ARG A 112 5.77 -8.28 -1.65
C ARG A 112 7.04 -9.06 -1.37
N LEU A 113 8.00 -9.05 -2.29
CA LEU A 113 9.29 -9.72 -2.10
C LEU A 113 10.07 -9.07 -0.97
N ASP A 114 10.10 -7.74 -0.88
CA ASP A 114 10.75 -7.00 0.21
C ASP A 114 10.10 -7.34 1.55
N LYS A 115 8.77 -7.44 1.60
CA LYS A 115 8.02 -7.85 2.80
C LYS A 115 8.33 -9.31 3.20
N ILE A 116 8.27 -10.26 2.27
CA ILE A 116 8.58 -11.67 2.53
C ILE A 116 10.04 -11.82 3.02
N LYS A 117 10.96 -11.08 2.40
CA LYS A 117 12.36 -11.04 2.83
C LYS A 117 12.50 -10.53 4.26
N GLN A 118 11.77 -9.47 4.63
CA GLN A 118 11.80 -8.94 5.99
C GLN A 118 11.20 -9.94 6.99
N GLU A 119 10.05 -10.54 6.69
CA GLU A 119 9.43 -11.56 7.55
C GLU A 119 10.33 -12.78 7.76
N ALA A 120 11.01 -13.24 6.70
CA ALA A 120 11.99 -14.31 6.82
C ALA A 120 13.24 -13.90 7.61
N ALA A 121 13.66 -12.64 7.54
CA ALA A 121 14.73 -12.10 8.37
C ALA A 121 14.34 -12.12 9.85
N ASP A 122 13.16 -11.60 10.16
CA ASP A 122 12.63 -11.51 11.52
C ASP A 122 12.43 -12.89 12.15
N ALA A 123 12.06 -13.89 11.34
CA ALA A 123 11.88 -15.27 11.78
C ALA A 123 13.15 -16.14 11.69
N GLY A 124 14.27 -15.63 11.17
CA GLY A 124 15.51 -16.39 11.01
C GLY A 124 15.52 -17.43 9.88
N HIS A 125 14.52 -17.43 9.01
CA HIS A 125 14.35 -18.39 7.89
C HIS A 125 14.89 -17.88 6.55
N GLN A 126 15.87 -16.97 6.55
CA GLN A 126 16.39 -16.39 5.30
C GLN A 126 16.98 -17.44 4.36
N GLY A 127 17.63 -18.48 4.90
CA GLY A 127 18.18 -19.58 4.10
C GLY A 127 17.10 -20.37 3.37
N GLU A 128 16.04 -20.77 4.09
CA GLU A 128 14.89 -21.50 3.51
C GLU A 128 14.17 -20.69 2.42
N LEU A 129 14.05 -19.37 2.61
CA LEU A 129 13.47 -18.49 1.59
C LEU A 129 14.31 -18.48 0.31
N VAL A 130 15.65 -18.43 0.43
CA VAL A 130 16.56 -18.47 -0.74
C VAL A 130 16.42 -19.80 -1.47
N GLU A 131 16.43 -20.93 -0.75
CA GLU A 131 16.26 -22.26 -1.35
C GLU A 131 14.92 -22.38 -2.10
N LEU A 132 13.83 -21.89 -1.51
CA LEU A 132 12.50 -21.89 -2.13
C LEU A 132 12.46 -21.04 -3.42
N LEU A 133 13.07 -19.85 -3.40
CA LEU A 133 13.16 -18.97 -4.57
C LEU A 133 14.01 -19.60 -5.68
N GLU A 134 15.14 -20.20 -5.35
CA GLU A 134 15.99 -20.90 -6.32
C GLU A 134 15.28 -22.10 -6.96
N SER A 135 14.54 -22.88 -6.16
CA SER A 135 13.74 -24.00 -6.67
C SER A 135 12.68 -23.51 -7.64
N THR A 136 11.96 -22.44 -7.28
CA THR A 136 10.89 -21.89 -8.10
C THR A 136 11.42 -21.29 -9.41
N LEU A 137 12.56 -20.60 -9.37
CA LEU A 137 13.22 -20.08 -10.59
C LEU A 137 13.67 -21.21 -11.52
N ARG A 138 14.15 -22.33 -10.97
CA ARG A 138 14.49 -23.52 -11.76
C ARG A 138 13.27 -24.11 -12.47
N THR A 139 12.15 -24.26 -11.76
CA THR A 139 10.88 -24.75 -12.33
C THR A 139 10.39 -23.84 -13.47
N LEU A 140 10.30 -22.53 -13.23
CA LEU A 140 9.86 -21.57 -14.23
C LEU A 140 10.74 -21.57 -15.49
N ARG A 141 12.06 -21.75 -15.30
CA ARG A 141 13.00 -21.85 -16.42
C ARG A 141 12.75 -23.11 -17.26
N SER A 142 12.44 -24.24 -16.63
CA SER A 142 12.10 -25.48 -17.31
C SER A 142 10.81 -25.34 -18.13
N GLU A 143 9.76 -24.79 -17.53
CA GLU A 143 8.46 -24.56 -18.19
C GLU A 143 8.58 -23.59 -19.38
N SER A 144 9.42 -22.56 -19.25
CA SER A 144 9.65 -21.59 -20.33
C SER A 144 10.39 -22.21 -21.53
N VAL A 145 11.23 -23.21 -21.32
CA VAL A 145 11.93 -23.94 -22.39
C VAL A 145 10.98 -24.91 -23.10
N GLU A 146 10.10 -25.60 -22.37
CA GLU A 146 9.08 -26.48 -22.96
C GLU A 146 8.04 -25.72 -23.79
N MET A 147 7.69 -24.49 -23.40
CA MET A 147 6.76 -23.66 -24.17
C MET A 147 7.34 -23.06 -25.47
N ALA A 148 8.67 -23.06 -25.61
CA ALA A 148 9.37 -22.49 -26.76
C ALA A 148 9.83 -23.53 -27.80
N ALA A 149 9.62 -24.82 -27.52
CA ALA A 149 9.96 -25.97 -28.38
C ALA A 149 8.72 -26.47 -29.14
#